data_AF-A0A503WDB5-F1
#
_entry.id   AF-A0A503WDB5-F1
#
_cell.length_a   1.000
_cell.length_b   1.000
_cell.length_c   1.000
_cell.angle_alpha   90.00
_cell.angle_beta   90.00
_cell.angle_gamma   90.00
#
_symmetry.space_group_name_H-M   'P 1'
#
loop_
_entity.id
_entity.type
_entity.pdbx_description
1 polymer ?
#
loop_
_entity_poly.entity_id
_entity_poly.type
_entity_poly.pdbx_seq_one_letter_code
_entity_poly.pdbx_strand_id
1 'polypeptide(L)'
;MDFAFPWPVSQGEWLAWSSAVVTVLLGLVLFLAPGLAFRILRLQVKPEKAAAIAEGRGRMSGFYLGVGLCCILLAQPLIYMALGFSWLFTAFGRLLSMMSDGANTPFNWVSIVVELALAALPLAFAFGFLP
;
A
#
# COMPACT_ATOMS: atom_id res chain seq x y z
N MET A 1 -25.20 -15.18 -7.99
CA MET A 1 -24.09 -15.37 -7.04
C MET A 1 -24.48 -14.63 -5.78
N ASP A 2 -24.66 -15.33 -4.66
CA ASP A 2 -24.86 -14.66 -3.38
C ASP A 2 -23.56 -13.94 -3.02
N PHE A 3 -23.60 -12.61 -2.96
CA PHE A 3 -22.47 -11.79 -2.51
C PHE A 3 -22.37 -11.91 -0.99
N ALA A 4 -21.87 -13.05 -0.51
CA ALA A 4 -21.42 -13.18 0.86
C ALA A 4 -20.07 -12.47 0.99
N PHE A 5 -19.97 -11.54 1.93
CA PHE A 5 -18.71 -10.88 2.22
C PHE A 5 -17.70 -11.91 2.78
N PRO A 6 -16.52 -12.09 2.16
CA PRO A 6 -15.56 -13.10 2.58
C PRO A 6 -14.82 -12.62 3.82
N TRP A 7 -15.41 -12.87 4.98
CA TRP A 7 -14.80 -12.54 6.27
C TRP A 7 -13.57 -13.42 6.54
N PRO A 8 -12.41 -12.84 6.88
CA PRO A 8 -11.24 -13.60 7.32
C PRO A 8 -11.55 -14.62 8.42
N VAL A 9 -11.13 -15.88 8.20
CA VAL A 9 -11.35 -16.98 9.15
C VAL A 9 -10.06 -17.45 9.83
N SER A 10 -8.91 -17.24 9.20
CA SER A 10 -7.61 -17.67 9.73
C SER A 10 -6.72 -16.50 10.16
N GLN A 11 -5.75 -16.78 11.03
CA GLN A 11 -4.84 -15.74 11.54
C GLN A 11 -4.02 -15.11 10.40
N GLY A 12 -3.53 -15.93 9.47
CA GLY A 12 -2.81 -15.46 8.28
C GLY A 12 -3.70 -14.57 7.40
N GLU A 13 -4.96 -14.96 7.21
CA GLU A 13 -5.92 -14.18 6.43
C GLU A 13 -6.22 -12.83 7.08
N TRP A 14 -6.37 -12.79 8.40
CA TRP A 14 -6.54 -11.54 9.16
C TRP A 14 -5.36 -10.58 8.99
N LEU A 15 -4.13 -11.11 8.95
CA LEU A 15 -2.92 -10.31 8.72
C LEU A 15 -2.88 -9.75 7.29
N ALA A 16 -3.18 -10.58 6.29
CA ALA A 16 -3.25 -10.16 4.89
C ALA A 16 -4.36 -9.11 4.67
N TRP A 17 -5.54 -9.35 5.25
CA TRP A 17 -6.68 -8.44 5.21
C TRP A 17 -6.38 -7.10 5.89
N SER A 18 -5.69 -7.11 7.02
CA SER A 18 -5.25 -5.88 7.70
C SER A 18 -4.32 -5.04 6.84
N SER A 19 -3.38 -5.67 6.11
CA SER A 19 -2.54 -4.96 5.13
C SER A 19 -3.38 -4.33 4.02
N ALA A 20 -4.40 -5.03 3.52
CA ALA A 20 -5.33 -4.49 2.53
C ALA A 20 -6.10 -3.28 3.06
N VAL A 21 -6.61 -3.33 4.29
CA VAL A 21 -7.29 -2.19 4.93
C VAL A 21 -6.37 -0.99 5.06
N VAL A 22 -5.15 -1.17 5.56
CA VAL A 22 -4.17 -0.07 5.66
C VAL A 22 -3.91 0.53 4.27
N THR A 23 -3.78 -0.30 3.25
CA THR A 23 -3.57 0.15 1.85
C THR A 23 -4.76 0.96 1.35
N VAL A 24 -5.99 0.51 1.60
CA VAL A 24 -7.21 1.27 1.26
C VAL A 24 -7.25 2.60 1.99
N LEU A 25 -6.93 2.64 3.28
CA LEU A 25 -6.90 3.89 4.05
C LEU A 25 -5.87 4.87 3.49
N LEU A 26 -4.66 4.42 3.15
CA LEU A 26 -3.65 5.23 2.48
C LEU A 26 -4.15 5.75 1.13
N GLY A 27 -4.80 4.88 0.34
CA GLY A 27 -5.46 5.25 -0.91
C GLY A 27 -6.53 6.32 -0.73
N LEU A 28 -7.39 6.20 0.30
CA LEU A 28 -8.43 7.18 0.61
C LEU A 28 -7.85 8.53 1.03
N VAL A 29 -6.79 8.53 1.85
CA VAL A 29 -6.11 9.77 2.24
C VAL A 29 -5.49 10.46 1.02
N LEU A 30 -4.84 9.72 0.12
CA LEU A 30 -4.32 10.25 -1.14
C LEU A 30 -5.43 10.76 -2.08
N PHE A 31 -6.56 10.06 -2.14
CA PHE A 31 -7.69 10.41 -3.01
C PHE A 31 -8.42 11.66 -2.52
N LEU A 32 -8.79 11.70 -1.23
CA LEU A 32 -9.60 12.78 -0.66
C LEU A 32 -8.73 13.99 -0.30
N ALA A 33 -7.61 13.76 0.37
CA ALA A 33 -6.74 14.78 0.96
C ALA A 33 -5.27 14.67 0.50
N PRO A 34 -4.98 14.78 -0.81
CA PRO A 34 -3.62 14.62 -1.36
C PRO A 34 -2.60 15.59 -0.75
N GLY A 35 -3.01 16.82 -0.40
CA GLY A 35 -2.11 17.78 0.27
C GLY A 35 -1.64 17.30 1.66
N LEU A 36 -2.52 16.64 2.42
CA LEU A 36 -2.16 16.03 3.69
C LEU A 36 -1.24 14.82 3.46
N ALA A 37 -1.59 13.96 2.49
CA ALA A 37 -0.77 12.80 2.12
C ALA A 37 0.66 13.21 1.72
N PHE A 38 0.79 14.22 0.87
CA PHE A 38 2.08 14.74 0.45
C PHE A 38 2.86 15.36 1.61
N ARG A 39 2.20 16.07 2.52
CA ARG A 39 2.86 16.58 3.74
C ARG A 39 3.39 15.46 4.63
N ILE A 40 2.63 14.38 4.81
CA ILE A 40 3.06 13.19 5.56
C ILE A 40 4.28 12.54 4.87
N LEU A 41 4.24 12.42 3.55
CA LEU A 41 5.33 11.91 2.73
C LEU A 41 6.49 12.92 2.57
N ARG A 42 6.40 14.10 3.19
CA ARG A 42 7.36 15.22 3.08
C ARG A 42 7.60 15.70 1.64
N LEU A 43 6.62 15.48 0.77
CA LEU A 43 6.60 15.96 -0.60
C LEU A 43 6.09 17.40 -0.64
N GLN A 44 6.74 18.23 -1.47
CA GLN A 44 6.31 19.61 -1.71
C GLN A 44 5.63 19.72 -3.07
N VAL A 45 4.35 20.09 -3.04
CA VAL A 45 3.61 20.39 -4.26
C VAL A 45 3.95 21.81 -4.70
N LYS A 46 4.38 21.97 -5.95
CA LYS A 46 4.51 23.32 -6.53
C LYS A 46 3.10 23.86 -6.84
N PRO A 47 2.69 25.02 -6.28
CA PRO A 47 1.33 25.54 -6.44
C PRO A 47 0.94 25.77 -7.91
N GLU A 48 1.93 26.07 -8.74
CA GLU A 48 1.79 26.34 -10.18
C GLU A 48 1.42 25.09 -10.99
N LYS A 49 1.54 23.88 -10.43
CA LYS A 49 1.31 22.62 -11.13
C LYS A 49 0.22 21.79 -10.45
N ALA A 50 -1.04 22.13 -10.71
CA ALA A 50 -2.20 21.36 -10.27
C ALA A 50 -2.15 19.87 -10.70
N ALA A 51 -1.39 19.54 -11.75
CA ALA A 51 -1.14 18.16 -12.20
C ALA A 51 -0.53 17.26 -11.11
N ALA A 52 0.26 17.81 -10.18
CA ALA A 52 0.83 17.03 -9.08
C ALA A 52 -0.26 16.51 -8.10
N ILE A 53 -1.33 17.29 -7.88
CA ILE A 53 -2.48 16.85 -7.09
C ILE A 53 -3.27 15.78 -7.84
N ALA A 54 -3.41 15.93 -9.16
CA ALA A 54 -4.08 14.95 -10.00
C ALA A 54 -3.37 13.58 -9.99
N GLU A 55 -2.03 13.56 -9.96
CA GLU A 55 -1.26 12.32 -9.85
C GLU A 55 -1.46 11.60 -8.50
N GLY A 56 -1.55 12.36 -7.41
CA GLY A 56 -1.89 11.82 -6.09
C GLY A 56 -3.28 11.18 -6.05
N ARG A 57 -4.29 11.86 -6.60
CA ARG A 57 -5.69 11.40 -6.65
C ARG A 57 -5.98 10.34 -7.71
N GLY A 58 -5.20 10.34 -8.78
CA GLY A 58 -5.38 9.44 -9.90
C GLY A 58 -4.54 8.19 -9.72
N ARG A 59 -3.28 8.29 -10.08
CA ARG A 59 -2.38 7.14 -10.19
C ARG A 59 -2.05 6.56 -8.82
N MET A 60 -1.65 7.38 -7.84
CA MET A 60 -1.23 6.86 -6.54
C MET A 60 -2.39 6.22 -5.76
N SER A 61 -3.50 6.94 -5.56
CA SER A 61 -4.65 6.38 -4.83
C SER A 61 -5.41 5.31 -5.61
N GLY A 62 -5.50 5.42 -6.93
CA GLY A 62 -6.28 4.48 -7.76
C GLY A 62 -5.79 3.04 -7.62
N PHE A 63 -4.47 2.82 -7.67
CA PHE A 63 -3.90 1.49 -7.47
C PHE A 63 -4.06 0.98 -6.03
N TYR A 64 -3.85 1.83 -5.03
CA TYR A 64 -4.04 1.45 -3.62
C TYR A 64 -5.49 1.06 -3.31
N LEU A 65 -6.45 1.86 -3.79
CA LEU A 65 -7.87 1.58 -3.64
C LEU A 65 -8.27 0.35 -4.44
N GLY A 66 -7.86 0.24 -5.71
CA GLY A 66 -8.23 -0.88 -6.57
C GLY A 66 -7.75 -2.22 -6.01
N VAL A 67 -6.44 -2.35 -5.76
CA VAL A 67 -5.87 -3.62 -5.26
C VAL A 67 -6.37 -3.91 -3.83
N GLY A 68 -6.42 -2.90 -2.95
CA GLY A 68 -6.86 -3.08 -1.58
C GLY A 68 -8.34 -3.45 -1.45
N LEU A 69 -9.23 -2.82 -2.22
CA LEU A 69 -10.65 -3.17 -2.24
C LEU A 69 -10.87 -4.55 -2.85
N CYS A 70 -10.16 -4.90 -3.93
CA CYS A 70 -10.22 -6.26 -4.49
C CYS A 70 -9.78 -7.32 -3.47
N CYS A 71 -8.75 -7.05 -2.66
CA CYS A 71 -8.34 -7.94 -1.58
C CYS A 71 -9.46 -8.14 -0.55
N ILE A 72 -10.13 -7.06 -0.13
CA ILE A 72 -11.19 -7.11 0.88
C ILE A 72 -12.46 -7.80 0.35
N LEU A 73 -12.83 -7.52 -0.90
CA LEU A 73 -14.09 -8.00 -1.49
C LEU A 73 -14.00 -9.44 -2.01
N LEU A 74 -12.80 -9.90 -2.39
CA LEU A 74 -12.61 -11.21 -3.01
C LEU A 74 -11.84 -12.19 -2.12
N ALA A 75 -11.03 -11.70 -1.17
CA ALA A 75 -10.22 -12.48 -0.22
C ALA A 75 -9.44 -13.65 -0.83
N GLN A 76 -8.95 -13.50 -2.07
CA GLN A 76 -8.21 -14.56 -2.75
C GLN A 76 -6.71 -14.48 -2.47
N PRO A 77 -6.01 -15.61 -2.20
CA PRO A 77 -4.57 -15.63 -1.97
C PRO A 77 -3.75 -14.97 -3.08
N LEU A 78 -4.15 -15.14 -4.34
CA LEU A 78 -3.46 -14.53 -5.49
C LEU A 78 -3.56 -13.00 -5.52
N ILE A 79 -4.66 -12.45 -5.01
CA ILE A 79 -4.86 -10.99 -4.95
C ILE A 79 -4.06 -10.42 -3.77
N TYR A 80 -4.03 -11.11 -2.62
CA TYR A 80 -3.12 -10.77 -1.53
C TYR A 80 -1.65 -10.86 -1.96
N MET A 81 -1.28 -11.84 -2.77
CA MET A 81 0.06 -11.93 -3.36
C MET A 81 0.38 -10.68 -4.20
N ALA A 82 -0.55 -10.25 -5.06
CA ALA A 82 -0.39 -9.02 -5.85
C ALA A 82 -0.24 -7.77 -4.97
N LEU A 83 -1.00 -7.67 -3.87
CA LEU A 83 -0.83 -6.60 -2.88
C LEU A 83 0.56 -6.63 -2.24
N GLY A 84 0.99 -7.83 -1.83
CA GLY A 84 2.30 -8.05 -1.23
C GLY A 84 3.46 -7.65 -2.14
N PHE A 85 3.40 -8.06 -3.42
CA PHE A 85 4.39 -7.63 -4.41
C PHE A 85 4.34 -6.14 -4.69
N SER A 86 3.16 -5.52 -4.69
CA SER A 86 3.03 -4.06 -4.87
C SER A 86 3.79 -3.30 -3.78
N TRP A 87 3.65 -3.72 -2.52
CA TRP A 87 4.42 -3.15 -1.40
C TRP A 87 5.90 -3.50 -1.45
N LEU A 88 6.25 -4.72 -1.88
CA LEU A 88 7.65 -5.13 -2.04
C LEU A 88 8.38 -4.28 -3.09
N PHE A 89 7.76 -4.04 -4.24
CA PHE A 89 8.32 -3.15 -5.27
C PHE A 89 8.37 -1.69 -4.81
N THR A 90 7.44 -1.26 -3.97
CA THR A 90 7.48 0.07 -3.34
C THR A 90 8.69 0.19 -2.41
N ALA A 91 8.90 -0.80 -1.52
CA ALA A 91 10.06 -0.86 -0.63
C ALA A 91 11.39 -0.91 -1.42
N PHE A 92 11.43 -1.71 -2.48
CA PHE A 92 12.59 -1.81 -3.36
C PHE A 92 12.89 -0.49 -4.07
N GLY A 93 11.87 0.19 -4.61
CA GLY A 93 12.02 1.52 -5.20
C GLY A 93 12.56 2.54 -4.20
N ARG A 94 12.10 2.49 -2.94
CA ARG A 94 12.64 3.34 -1.87
C ARG A 94 14.10 3.02 -1.56
N LEU A 95 14.46 1.75 -1.48
CA LEU A 95 15.84 1.32 -1.27
C LEU A 95 16.76 1.87 -2.37
N LEU A 96 16.34 1.77 -3.64
CA LEU A 96 17.08 2.33 -4.78
C LEU A 96 17.25 3.84 -4.68
N SER A 97 16.22 4.58 -4.26
CA SER A 97 16.30 6.04 -4.05
C SER A 97 17.22 6.39 -2.86
N MET A 98 17.19 5.62 -1.76
CA MET A 98 18.10 5.84 -0.64
C MET A 98 19.57 5.64 -1.03
N MET A 99 19.84 4.64 -1.90
CA MET A 99 21.18 4.36 -2.41
C MET A 99 21.64 5.40 -3.44
N SER A 100 20.76 5.80 -4.36
CA SER A 100 21.11 6.68 -5.49
C SER A 100 21.11 8.16 -5.12
N ASP A 101 20.13 8.60 -4.33
CA ASP A 101 19.88 10.02 -4.05
C ASP A 101 20.44 10.46 -2.69
N GLY A 102 21.14 9.56 -1.98
CA GLY A 102 21.72 9.85 -0.65
C GLY A 102 20.68 10.14 0.44
N ALA A 103 19.40 9.80 0.21
CA ALA A 103 18.27 10.12 1.08
C ALA A 103 18.16 9.17 2.30
N ASN A 104 19.27 8.89 2.98
CA ASN A 104 19.35 8.04 4.18
C ASN A 104 18.83 8.74 5.44
N THR A 105 17.58 9.19 5.40
CA THR A 105 16.93 9.81 6.55
C THR A 105 16.27 8.75 7.44
N PRO A 106 16.16 8.98 8.77
CA PRO A 106 15.40 8.08 9.66
C PRO A 106 13.97 7.83 9.19
N PHE A 107 13.35 8.83 8.54
CA PHE A 107 12.01 8.71 7.97
C PHE A 107 11.94 7.66 6.86
N ASN A 108 12.92 7.61 5.97
CA ASN A 108 12.97 6.62 4.89
C ASN A 108 13.23 5.20 5.44
N TRP A 109 14.04 5.07 6.49
CA TRP A 109 14.24 3.80 7.20
C TRP A 109 12.97 3.30 7.90
N VAL A 110 12.20 4.18 8.54
CA VAL A 110 10.90 3.78 9.10
C VAL A 110 9.92 3.43 7.98
N SER A 111 9.91 4.20 6.89
CA SER A 111 9.02 3.95 5.75
C SER A 111 9.29 2.61 5.09
N ILE A 112 10.56 2.24 4.87
CA ILE A 112 10.89 0.94 4.26
C ILE A 112 10.49 -0.22 5.19
N VAL A 113 10.62 -0.07 6.50
CA VAL A 113 10.15 -1.10 7.46
C VAL A 113 8.63 -1.26 7.39
N VAL A 114 7.88 -0.16 7.30
CA VAL A 114 6.41 -0.21 7.13
C VAL A 114 6.04 -0.85 5.80
N GLU A 115 6.70 -0.48 4.70
CA GLU A 115 6.46 -1.04 3.37
C GLU A 115 6.77 -2.55 3.34
N LEU A 116 7.88 -2.98 3.95
CA LEU A 116 8.24 -4.39 4.07
C LEU A 116 7.26 -5.16 4.96
N ALA A 117 6.76 -4.56 6.05
CA ALA A 117 5.72 -5.18 6.87
C ALA A 117 4.42 -5.35 6.06
N LEU A 118 3.97 -4.32 5.36
CA LEU A 118 2.77 -4.38 4.52
C LEU A 118 2.91 -5.37 3.34
N ALA A 119 4.14 -5.63 2.88
CA ALA A 119 4.45 -6.67 1.91
C ALA A 119 4.45 -8.08 2.55
N ALA A 120 5.12 -8.24 3.69
CA ALA A 120 5.35 -9.53 4.32
C ALA A 120 4.04 -10.17 4.81
N LEU A 121 3.11 -9.40 5.36
CA LEU A 121 1.83 -9.91 5.88
C LEU A 121 1.01 -10.68 4.82
N PRO A 122 0.67 -10.08 3.66
CA PRO A 122 -0.09 -10.78 2.63
C PRO A 122 0.74 -11.82 1.86
N LEU A 123 2.07 -11.67 1.73
CA LEU A 123 2.91 -12.70 1.11
C LEU A 123 3.05 -13.93 1.99
N ALA A 124 3.19 -13.75 3.30
CA ALA A 124 3.27 -14.86 4.24
C ALA A 124 2.01 -15.72 4.23
N PHE A 125 0.84 -15.08 4.14
CA PHE A 125 -0.43 -15.77 3.92
C PHE A 125 -0.50 -16.44 2.55
N ALA A 126 -0.20 -15.70 1.47
CA ALA A 126 -0.35 -16.21 0.11
C ALA A 126 0.57 -17.39 -0.21
N PHE A 127 1.77 -17.43 0.36
CA PHE A 127 2.70 -18.57 0.22
C PHE A 127 2.45 -19.69 1.23
N GLY A 128 1.48 -19.55 2.14
CA GLY A 128 1.12 -20.57 3.13
C GLY A 128 2.11 -20.71 4.29
N PHE A 129 2.94 -19.68 4.56
CA PHE A 129 3.80 -19.64 5.74
C PHE A 129 3.03 -19.39 7.03
N LEU A 130 1.85 -18.76 6.93
CA LEU A 130 0.95 -18.50 8.05
C LEU A 130 -0.41 -19.16 7.76
N PRO A 131 -0.95 -19.97 8.70
CA PRO A 131 -2.24 -20.65 8.53
C PRO A 131 -3.42 -19.68 8.59
#